data_AF-A0A2P5P714-F1
#
_entry.id   AF-A0A2P5P714-F1
#
_cell.length_a   1.000
_cell.length_b   1.000
_cell.length_c   1.000
_cell.angle_alpha   90.00
_cell.angle_beta   90.00
_cell.angle_gamma   90.00
#
_symmetry.space_group_name_H-M   'P 1'
#
loop_
_entity.id
_entity.type
_entity.pdbx_description
1 polymer ?
#
loop_
_entity_poly.entity_id
_entity_poly.type
_entity_poly.pdbx_seq_one_letter_code
_entity_poly.pdbx_strand_id
1 'polypeptide(L)'
;MVFDRFLRILTQRSIKPQPTPTRQTPTRIPQAMRSGNLIITHPEEAMNPSATLANTNLAEIINKWLADWDVPAQHWEYWKTAIDIQVYETYPAFLTTSGMSQNTPAGAWDADGKRHLAVKPQWLNPGVIAHEQAHNSYALLPPAQKVAFSSAYSLLKHTDPLIRLLYSKNQYGLTNDVEGHAEVYRYLGNQMPVELKMYYPLLF
;
A
#
# COMPACT_ATOMS: atom_id res chain seq x y z
N MET A 1 45.71 -0.32 -39.03
CA MET A 1 46.48 0.90 -38.74
C MET A 1 45.95 1.99 -39.65
N VAL A 2 45.17 2.93 -39.10
CA VAL A 2 45.53 4.35 -38.87
C VAL A 2 45.31 5.18 -40.14
N PHE A 3 44.13 5.81 -40.23
CA PHE A 3 43.86 7.26 -40.10
C PHE A 3 44.10 8.02 -41.41
N ASP A 4 43.07 8.68 -41.93
CA ASP A 4 43.08 10.14 -41.98
C ASP A 4 41.70 10.75 -42.30
N ARG A 5 41.55 12.02 -41.92
CA ARG A 5 40.47 12.99 -42.24
C ARG A 5 39.16 12.85 -41.47
N PHE A 6 38.95 13.72 -40.50
CA PHE A 6 38.32 15.03 -40.77
C PHE A 6 38.40 15.92 -39.53
N LEU A 7 39.11 17.03 -39.69
CA LEU A 7 39.25 18.10 -38.71
C LEU A 7 38.22 19.20 -39.02
N ARG A 8 37.60 19.73 -37.96
CA ARG A 8 36.83 20.97 -37.84
C ARG A 8 35.42 20.97 -38.46
N ILE A 9 34.42 21.16 -37.60
CA ILE A 9 33.65 22.41 -37.42
C ILE A 9 32.77 22.20 -36.16
N LEU A 10 32.74 23.19 -35.27
CA LEU A 10 31.58 23.71 -34.52
C LEU A 10 31.98 24.31 -33.16
N THR A 11 32.18 25.63 -33.22
CA THR A 11 31.54 26.65 -32.37
C THR A 11 31.54 26.47 -30.85
N GLN A 12 32.26 27.38 -30.21
CA GLN A 12 32.01 27.89 -28.86
C GLN A 12 30.51 28.12 -28.61
N ARG A 13 29.93 27.37 -27.67
CA ARG A 13 28.78 27.82 -26.89
C ARG A 13 29.15 27.76 -25.42
N SER A 14 29.22 28.96 -24.85
CA SER A 14 29.30 29.26 -23.43
C SER A 14 28.36 28.38 -22.62
N ILE A 15 28.91 27.48 -21.81
CA ILE A 15 28.16 26.75 -20.79
C ILE A 15 27.88 27.75 -19.66
N LYS A 16 26.66 28.30 -19.61
CA LYS A 16 26.19 28.96 -18.38
C LYS A 16 26.02 27.89 -17.30
N PRO A 17 26.52 28.08 -16.07
CA PRO A 17 26.23 27.16 -14.99
C PRO A 17 24.72 27.14 -14.72
N GLN A 18 24.13 25.96 -14.62
CA GLN A 18 22.75 25.79 -14.18
C GLN A 18 22.58 26.37 -12.77
N PRO A 19 21.48 27.08 -12.48
CA PRO A 19 21.19 27.52 -11.13
C PRO A 19 20.97 26.30 -10.22
N THR A 20 21.64 26.32 -9.07
CA THR A 20 21.46 25.39 -7.96
C THR A 20 19.98 25.32 -7.57
N PRO A 21 19.37 24.14 -7.42
CA PRO A 21 18.00 24.07 -6.94
C PRO A 21 17.94 24.62 -5.51
N THR A 22 17.23 25.74 -5.36
CA THR A 22 16.86 26.32 -4.08
C THR A 22 16.17 25.27 -3.22
N ARG A 23 16.72 25.10 -2.02
CA ARG A 23 16.21 24.28 -0.91
C ARG A 23 14.70 24.45 -0.79
N GLN A 24 13.94 23.45 -1.23
CA GLN A 24 12.51 23.41 -0.99
C GLN A 24 12.29 23.39 0.53
N THR A 25 11.54 24.37 1.00
CA THR A 25 11.02 24.43 2.37
C THR A 25 10.37 23.09 2.70
N PRO A 26 10.68 22.45 3.84
CA PRO A 26 10.07 21.17 4.16
C PRO A 26 8.55 21.37 4.27
N THR A 27 7.82 20.74 3.36
CA THR A 27 6.38 20.52 3.43
C THR A 27 6.06 20.03 4.84
N ARG A 28 5.07 20.67 5.47
CA ARG A 28 4.64 20.41 6.85
C ARG A 28 4.71 18.93 7.18
N ILE A 29 5.61 18.56 8.08
CA ILE A 29 5.50 17.31 8.82
C ILE A 29 4.14 17.36 9.54
N PRO A 30 3.26 16.35 9.38
CA PRO A 30 2.06 16.26 10.20
C PRO A 30 2.43 16.41 11.67
N GLN A 31 1.66 17.20 12.41
CA GLN A 31 1.95 17.66 13.79
C GLN A 31 2.26 16.56 14.82
N ALA A 32 2.19 15.28 14.46
CA ALA A 32 2.52 14.14 15.32
C ALA A 32 4.03 14.00 15.67
N MET A 33 4.94 14.71 15.02
CA MET A 33 6.39 14.61 15.29
C MET A 33 6.97 15.75 16.16
N ARG A 34 6.18 16.33 17.06
CA ARG A 34 6.72 17.21 18.11
C ARG A 34 6.34 16.65 19.47
N SER A 35 7.28 15.94 20.08
CA SER A 35 7.27 15.46 21.48
C SER A 35 5.96 14.81 21.94
N GLY A 36 5.85 13.48 21.85
CA GLY A 36 4.68 12.76 22.36
C GLY A 36 4.67 11.33 21.85
N ASN A 37 4.05 10.43 22.60
CA ASN A 37 3.95 8.99 22.34
C ASN A 37 3.85 8.63 20.85
N LEU A 38 4.55 7.58 20.42
CA LEU A 38 4.29 6.92 19.14
C LEU A 38 2.79 6.58 19.12
N ILE A 39 2.04 7.14 18.16
CA ILE A 39 0.62 6.87 17.98
C ILE A 39 0.45 6.37 16.55
N ILE A 40 -0.13 5.18 16.44
CA ILE A 40 -0.60 4.62 15.19
C ILE A 40 -2.01 5.14 14.99
N THR A 41 -2.19 6.04 14.04
CA THR A 41 -3.46 6.71 13.79
C THR A 41 -4.33 6.00 12.77
N HIS A 42 -3.81 5.02 12.01
CA HIS A 42 -4.57 4.34 10.96
C HIS A 42 -5.62 3.38 11.53
N PRO A 43 -6.76 3.20 10.85
CA PRO A 43 -7.96 2.95 11.59
C PRO A 43 -8.14 1.46 11.84
N GLU A 44 -8.30 1.14 13.11
CA GLU A 44 -9.04 -0.02 13.54
C GLU A 44 -10.53 0.26 13.25
N GLU A 45 -10.94 0.19 11.98
CA GLU A 45 -12.36 0.35 11.68
C GLU A 45 -13.07 -0.97 11.97
N ALA A 46 -13.85 -0.95 13.06
CA ALA A 46 -14.81 -1.98 13.33
C ALA A 46 -15.77 -2.13 12.15
N MET A 47 -16.15 -3.37 11.88
CA MET A 47 -17.24 -3.70 10.96
C MET A 47 -18.45 -2.80 11.26
N ASN A 48 -19.09 -2.23 10.23
CA ASN A 48 -20.38 -1.55 10.38
C ASN A 48 -21.51 -2.57 10.24
N PRO A 49 -22.13 -3.05 11.34
CA PRO A 49 -23.13 -4.11 11.27
C PRO A 49 -24.43 -3.68 10.55
N SER A 50 -24.65 -2.38 10.37
CA SER A 50 -25.85 -1.83 9.71
C SER A 50 -25.70 -1.62 8.20
N ALA A 51 -24.49 -1.79 7.65
CA ALA A 51 -24.28 -1.63 6.22
C ALA A 51 -24.89 -2.80 5.43
N THR A 52 -25.54 -2.46 4.32
CA THR A 52 -26.18 -3.35 3.35
C THR A 52 -25.76 -2.92 1.94
N LEU A 53 -26.01 -3.75 0.94
CA LEU A 53 -25.68 -3.36 -0.44
C LEU A 53 -26.44 -2.11 -0.89
N ALA A 54 -27.67 -1.93 -0.40
CA ALA A 54 -28.53 -0.81 -0.76
C ALA A 54 -28.06 0.55 -0.17
N ASN A 55 -27.32 0.54 0.94
CA ASN A 55 -26.86 1.77 1.62
C ASN A 55 -25.34 1.97 1.55
N THR A 56 -24.65 1.13 0.79
CA THR A 56 -23.18 1.17 0.67
C THR A 56 -22.78 1.68 -0.70
N ASN A 57 -21.97 2.74 -0.73
CA ASN A 57 -21.42 3.30 -1.95
C ASN A 57 -19.88 3.22 -1.94
N LEU A 58 -19.35 2.29 -2.73
CA LEU A 58 -17.90 2.06 -2.83
C LEU A 58 -17.14 3.33 -3.24
N ALA A 59 -17.64 4.08 -4.21
CA ALA A 59 -16.96 5.29 -4.69
C ALA A 59 -16.91 6.37 -3.60
N GLU A 60 -17.97 6.52 -2.82
CA GLU A 60 -18.01 7.48 -1.70
C GLU A 60 -17.04 7.08 -0.58
N ILE A 61 -17.03 5.80 -0.19
CA ILE A 61 -16.11 5.29 0.84
C ILE A 61 -14.66 5.48 0.43
N ILE A 62 -14.34 5.19 -0.83
CA ILE A 62 -12.99 5.43 -1.35
C ILE A 62 -12.66 6.92 -1.38
N ASN A 63 -13.54 7.78 -1.90
CA ASN A 63 -13.26 9.21 -1.93
C ASN A 63 -13.06 9.80 -0.54
N LYS A 64 -13.86 9.34 0.44
CA LYS A 64 -13.69 9.67 1.85
C LYS A 64 -12.35 9.20 2.37
N TRP A 65 -11.93 7.98 2.03
CA TRP A 65 -10.60 7.48 2.40
C TRP A 65 -9.46 8.35 1.86
N LEU A 66 -9.49 8.66 0.56
CA LEU A 66 -8.45 9.46 -0.09
C LEU A 66 -8.34 10.84 0.55
N ALA A 67 -9.48 11.43 0.94
CA ALA A 67 -9.54 12.74 1.59
C ALA A 67 -9.11 12.69 3.07
N ASP A 68 -9.63 11.76 3.86
CA ASP A 68 -9.42 11.71 5.31
C ASP A 68 -7.99 11.26 5.67
N TRP A 69 -7.33 10.50 4.79
CA TRP A 69 -6.03 9.84 5.06
C TRP A 69 -4.89 10.30 4.15
N ASP A 70 -5.11 11.35 3.35
CA ASP A 70 -4.11 11.92 2.42
C ASP A 70 -3.44 10.85 1.53
N VAL A 71 -4.21 9.83 1.12
CA VAL A 71 -3.69 8.80 0.22
C VAL A 71 -3.52 9.41 -1.17
N PRO A 72 -2.32 9.36 -1.79
CA PRO A 72 -2.11 9.91 -3.12
C PRO A 72 -3.09 9.30 -4.13
N ALA A 73 -3.86 10.13 -4.81
CA ALA A 73 -4.89 9.68 -5.77
C ALA A 73 -4.31 8.76 -6.86
N GLN A 74 -3.06 8.95 -7.26
CA GLN A 74 -2.36 8.09 -8.22
C GLN A 74 -2.31 6.62 -7.77
N HIS A 75 -2.25 6.35 -6.47
CA HIS A 75 -2.24 4.98 -5.97
C HIS A 75 -3.63 4.36 -6.13
N TRP A 76 -4.71 5.11 -5.83
CA TRP A 76 -6.08 4.64 -6.09
C TRP A 76 -6.38 4.40 -7.56
N GLU A 77 -5.95 5.31 -8.43
CA GLU A 77 -6.13 5.18 -9.87
C GLU A 77 -5.42 3.94 -10.42
N TYR A 78 -4.26 3.57 -9.87
CA TYR A 78 -3.62 2.29 -10.14
C TYR A 78 -4.44 1.13 -9.55
N TRP A 79 -4.84 1.20 -8.28
CA TRP A 79 -5.54 0.11 -7.57
C TRP A 79 -6.85 -0.30 -8.23
N LYS A 80 -7.67 0.66 -8.67
CA LYS A 80 -8.95 0.36 -9.35
C LYS A 80 -8.79 -0.39 -10.67
N THR A 81 -7.59 -0.34 -11.27
CA THR A 81 -7.27 -1.10 -12.50
C THR A 81 -6.64 -2.45 -12.20
N ALA A 82 -5.89 -2.56 -11.10
CA ALA A 82 -5.22 -3.79 -10.69
C ALA A 82 -6.16 -4.77 -9.98
N ILE A 83 -7.17 -4.27 -9.26
CA ILE A 83 -8.12 -5.08 -8.49
C ILE A 83 -9.56 -4.72 -8.81
N ASP A 84 -10.35 -5.75 -9.09
CA ASP A 84 -11.79 -5.66 -9.15
C ASP A 84 -12.36 -5.73 -7.73
N ILE A 85 -12.86 -4.61 -7.19
CA ILE A 85 -13.51 -4.60 -5.87
C ILE A 85 -15.00 -4.79 -6.07
N GLN A 86 -15.52 -5.90 -5.57
CA GLN A 86 -16.94 -6.27 -5.71
C GLN A 86 -17.57 -6.42 -4.34
N VAL A 87 -18.69 -5.72 -4.15
CA VAL A 87 -19.44 -5.70 -2.90
C VAL A 87 -20.61 -6.68 -3.00
N TYR A 88 -20.67 -7.63 -2.08
CA TYR A 88 -21.66 -8.72 -2.09
C TYR A 88 -22.29 -8.92 -0.73
N GLU A 89 -23.61 -9.09 -0.67
CA GLU A 89 -24.24 -9.61 0.56
C GLU A 89 -24.00 -11.11 0.73
N THR A 90 -24.02 -11.84 -0.38
CA THR A 90 -23.70 -13.27 -0.47
C THR A 90 -22.68 -13.45 -1.56
N TYR A 91 -21.52 -14.04 -1.25
CA TYR A 91 -20.49 -14.26 -2.27
C TYR A 91 -20.99 -15.31 -3.28
N PRO A 92 -20.83 -15.07 -4.59
CA PRO A 92 -21.16 -16.05 -5.61
C PRO A 92 -20.33 -17.33 -5.45
N ALA A 93 -20.89 -18.45 -5.91
CA ALA A 93 -20.33 -19.79 -5.69
C ALA A 93 -18.87 -19.92 -6.13
N PHE A 94 -18.49 -19.29 -7.26
CA PHE A 94 -17.12 -19.35 -7.77
C PHE A 94 -16.09 -18.80 -6.77
N LEU A 95 -16.42 -17.76 -6.01
CA LEU A 95 -15.52 -17.21 -4.99
C LEU A 95 -15.37 -18.15 -3.79
N THR A 96 -16.47 -18.78 -3.37
CA THR A 96 -16.41 -19.77 -2.27
C THR A 96 -15.70 -21.05 -2.67
N THR A 97 -15.81 -21.48 -3.94
CA THR A 97 -15.07 -22.63 -4.46
C THR A 97 -13.56 -22.35 -4.55
N SER A 98 -13.16 -21.09 -4.72
CA SER A 98 -11.77 -20.65 -4.60
C SER A 98 -11.26 -20.54 -3.15
N GLY A 99 -12.05 -20.98 -2.16
CA GLY A 99 -11.66 -21.05 -0.75
C GLY A 99 -11.94 -19.79 0.06
N MET A 100 -12.64 -18.79 -0.49
CA MET A 100 -13.04 -17.61 0.29
C MET A 100 -14.16 -17.95 1.28
N SER A 101 -13.99 -17.51 2.52
CA SER A 101 -15.06 -17.52 3.53
C SER A 101 -16.09 -16.44 3.22
N GLN A 102 -17.37 -16.78 3.41
CA GLN A 102 -18.49 -15.83 3.29
C GLN A 102 -18.46 -14.69 4.31
N ASN A 103 -17.63 -14.77 5.35
CA ASN A 103 -17.71 -13.87 6.51
C ASN A 103 -16.57 -12.85 6.57
N THR A 104 -15.55 -13.00 5.73
CA THR A 104 -14.36 -12.14 5.75
C THR A 104 -14.09 -11.58 4.34
N PRO A 105 -13.58 -10.34 4.23
CA PRO A 105 -12.96 -9.87 3.01
C PRO A 105 -11.84 -10.83 2.61
N ALA A 106 -11.72 -11.08 1.31
CA ALA A 106 -10.61 -11.87 0.79
C ALA A 106 -10.41 -11.57 -0.69
N GLY A 107 -9.15 -11.52 -1.11
CA GLY A 107 -8.81 -11.52 -2.52
C GLY A 107 -8.65 -12.93 -3.11
N ALA A 108 -9.08 -13.13 -4.37
CA ALA A 108 -8.68 -14.28 -5.20
C ALA A 108 -8.16 -13.81 -6.56
N TRP A 109 -7.35 -14.66 -7.18
CA TRP A 109 -6.97 -14.51 -8.58
C TRP A 109 -7.96 -15.26 -9.45
N ASP A 110 -8.37 -14.65 -10.56
CA ASP A 110 -9.04 -15.38 -11.63
C ASP A 110 -8.02 -16.06 -12.58
N ALA A 111 -8.54 -16.76 -13.58
CA ALA A 111 -7.72 -17.50 -14.55
C ALA A 111 -6.89 -16.58 -15.47
N ASP A 112 -7.30 -15.32 -15.63
CA ASP A 112 -6.63 -14.33 -16.48
C ASP A 112 -5.56 -13.54 -15.70
N GLY A 113 -5.36 -13.86 -14.42
CA GLY A 113 -4.38 -13.19 -13.55
C GLY A 113 -4.85 -11.82 -13.07
N LYS A 114 -6.16 -11.53 -13.08
CA LYS A 114 -6.75 -10.36 -12.42
C LYS A 114 -7.11 -10.71 -10.98
N ARG A 115 -6.84 -9.79 -10.04
CA ARG A 115 -7.25 -9.95 -8.65
C ARG A 115 -8.67 -9.42 -8.45
N HIS A 116 -9.48 -10.18 -7.73
CA HIS A 116 -10.81 -9.81 -7.27
C HIS A 116 -10.79 -9.69 -5.77
N LEU A 117 -11.23 -8.57 -5.22
CA LEU A 117 -11.52 -8.40 -3.80
C LEU A 117 -13.04 -8.49 -3.63
N ALA A 118 -13.48 -9.56 -3.00
CA ALA A 118 -14.86 -9.67 -2.54
C ALA A 118 -14.96 -9.14 -1.11
N VAL A 119 -15.90 -8.23 -0.88
CA VAL A 119 -16.10 -7.62 0.43
C VAL A 119 -17.58 -7.48 0.72
N LYS A 120 -17.98 -7.83 1.94
CA LYS A 120 -19.34 -7.57 2.40
C LYS A 120 -19.53 -6.09 2.74
N PRO A 121 -20.73 -5.52 2.55
CA PRO A 121 -21.03 -4.13 2.93
C PRO A 121 -20.53 -3.75 4.33
N GLN A 122 -20.71 -4.65 5.30
CA GLN A 122 -20.33 -4.42 6.70
C GLN A 122 -18.82 -4.27 6.91
N TRP A 123 -18.03 -4.88 6.03
CA TRP A 123 -16.57 -4.83 6.06
C TRP A 123 -15.98 -3.84 5.06
N LEU A 124 -16.82 -3.17 4.25
CA LEU A 124 -16.31 -2.23 3.27
C LEU A 124 -15.87 -0.95 3.96
N ASN A 125 -14.58 -0.90 4.29
CA ASN A 125 -13.95 0.24 4.90
C ASN A 125 -12.52 0.46 4.36
N PRO A 126 -11.97 1.66 4.55
CA PRO A 126 -10.65 2.02 4.04
C PRO A 126 -9.51 1.11 4.49
N GLY A 127 -9.50 0.67 5.75
CA GLY A 127 -8.45 -0.18 6.31
C GLY A 127 -8.46 -1.59 5.71
N VAL A 128 -9.64 -2.16 5.49
CA VAL A 128 -9.81 -3.44 4.79
C VAL A 128 -9.29 -3.33 3.37
N ILE A 129 -9.66 -2.27 2.65
CA ILE A 129 -9.19 -2.07 1.27
C ILE A 129 -7.67 -1.92 1.27
N ALA A 130 -7.09 -1.09 2.14
CA ALA A 130 -5.63 -0.92 2.26
C ALA A 130 -4.88 -2.23 2.55
N HIS A 131 -5.39 -3.06 3.46
CA HIS A 131 -4.82 -4.36 3.79
C HIS A 131 -4.82 -5.30 2.58
N GLU A 132 -5.97 -5.44 1.93
CA GLU A 132 -6.11 -6.30 0.75
C GLU A 132 -5.28 -5.78 -0.44
N GLN A 133 -5.10 -4.47 -0.57
CA GLN A 133 -4.20 -3.87 -1.57
C GLN A 133 -2.74 -4.24 -1.30
N ALA A 134 -2.31 -4.19 -0.05
CA ALA A 134 -0.95 -4.56 0.31
C ALA A 134 -0.64 -6.03 -0.02
N HIS A 135 -1.60 -6.95 0.17
CA HIS A 135 -1.48 -8.34 -0.31
C HIS A 135 -1.18 -8.43 -1.81
N ASN A 136 -1.74 -7.54 -2.64
CA ASN A 136 -1.47 -7.53 -4.08
C ASN A 136 -0.10 -6.96 -4.40
N SER A 137 0.28 -5.87 -3.72
CA SER A 137 1.64 -5.37 -3.82
C SER A 137 2.66 -6.45 -3.44
N TYR A 138 2.39 -7.26 -2.42
CA TYR A 138 3.22 -8.39 -2.04
C TYR A 138 3.24 -9.48 -3.13
N ALA A 139 2.08 -9.82 -3.71
CA ALA A 139 1.98 -10.85 -4.75
C ALA A 139 2.86 -10.52 -5.98
N LEU A 140 2.95 -9.24 -6.33
CA LEU A 140 3.75 -8.71 -7.45
C LEU A 140 5.26 -8.66 -7.17
N LEU A 141 5.69 -8.85 -5.92
CA LEU A 141 7.12 -8.95 -5.60
C LEU A 141 7.73 -10.22 -6.24
N PRO A 142 8.91 -10.11 -6.89
CA PRO A 142 9.70 -11.27 -7.28
C PRO A 142 10.05 -12.14 -6.07
N PRO A 143 10.29 -13.45 -6.24
CA PRO A 143 10.65 -14.35 -5.14
C PRO A 143 11.81 -13.85 -4.27
N ALA A 144 12.85 -13.28 -4.89
CA ALA A 144 13.99 -12.72 -4.17
C ALA A 144 13.60 -11.53 -3.26
N GLN A 145 12.66 -10.69 -3.69
CA GLN A 145 12.16 -9.58 -2.88
C GLN A 145 11.25 -10.06 -1.74
N LYS A 146 10.47 -11.13 -1.94
CA LYS A 146 9.68 -11.76 -0.86
C LYS A 146 10.59 -12.29 0.26
N VAL A 147 11.69 -12.95 -0.10
CA VAL A 147 12.70 -13.43 0.87
C VAL A 147 13.38 -12.27 1.58
N ALA A 148 13.74 -11.22 0.86
CA ALA A 148 14.36 -10.02 1.43
C ALA A 148 13.40 -9.29 2.40
N PHE A 149 12.13 -9.15 2.02
CA PHE A 149 11.08 -8.62 2.89
C PHE A 149 10.97 -9.46 4.17
N SER A 150 10.79 -10.78 4.05
CA SER A 150 10.67 -11.70 5.18
C SER A 150 11.83 -11.56 6.17
N SER A 151 13.06 -11.45 5.64
CA SER A 151 14.27 -11.26 6.44
C SER A 151 14.28 -9.91 7.18
N ALA A 152 13.96 -8.82 6.48
CA ALA A 152 13.91 -7.49 7.08
C ALA A 152 12.78 -7.37 8.11
N TYR A 153 11.58 -7.84 7.76
CA TYR A 153 10.41 -7.84 8.60
C TYR A 153 10.60 -8.68 9.87
N SER A 154 11.20 -9.86 9.76
CA SER A 154 11.47 -10.73 10.90
C SER A 154 12.39 -10.09 11.94
N LEU A 155 13.35 -9.27 11.51
CA LEU A 155 14.17 -8.46 12.41
C LEU A 155 13.35 -7.32 13.01
N LEU A 156 12.73 -6.51 12.15
CA LEU A 156 12.08 -5.26 12.54
C LEU A 156 10.88 -5.45 13.45
N LYS A 157 10.11 -6.54 13.32
CA LYS A 157 8.97 -6.82 14.21
C LYS A 157 9.35 -6.99 15.69
N HIS A 158 10.64 -7.16 15.99
CA HIS A 158 11.16 -7.26 17.36
C HIS A 158 12.05 -6.09 17.78
N THR A 159 12.55 -5.29 16.84
CA THR A 159 13.53 -4.22 17.12
C THR A 159 12.99 -2.83 16.88
N ASP A 160 12.08 -2.66 15.91
CA ASP A 160 11.53 -1.34 15.55
C ASP A 160 10.41 -0.93 16.53
N PRO A 161 10.52 0.24 17.20
CA PRO A 161 9.54 0.68 18.17
C PRO A 161 8.13 0.88 17.60
N LEU A 162 8.00 1.30 16.35
CA LEU A 162 6.71 1.57 15.72
C LEU A 162 6.00 0.26 15.35
N ILE A 163 6.74 -0.70 14.80
CA ILE A 163 6.19 -2.03 14.49
C ILE A 163 5.87 -2.79 15.78
N ARG A 164 6.69 -2.67 16.83
CA ARG A 164 6.36 -3.23 18.15
C ARG A 164 5.09 -2.62 18.74
N LEU A 165 4.91 -1.30 18.59
CA LEU A 165 3.68 -0.64 19.02
C LEU A 165 2.47 -1.17 18.23
N LEU A 166 2.61 -1.37 16.92
CA LEU A 166 1.58 -1.97 16.08
C LEU A 166 1.16 -3.34 16.64
N TYR A 167 2.12 -4.24 16.80
CA TYR A 167 1.81 -5.61 17.22
C TYR A 167 1.50 -5.77 18.71
N SER A 168 1.64 -4.70 19.50
CA SER A 168 1.06 -4.64 20.85
C SER A 168 -0.46 -4.47 20.84
N LYS A 169 -1.03 -3.96 19.73
CA LYS A 169 -2.47 -3.70 19.56
C LYS A 169 -3.16 -4.72 18.67
N ASN A 170 -2.49 -5.16 17.61
CA ASN A 170 -3.05 -6.12 16.67
C ASN A 170 -2.00 -7.18 16.33
N GLN A 171 -2.21 -8.44 16.71
CA GLN A 171 -1.24 -9.50 16.48
C GLN A 171 -1.39 -10.24 15.15
N TYR A 172 -2.39 -9.90 14.32
CA TYR A 172 -2.72 -10.67 13.11
C TYR A 172 -1.55 -10.75 12.12
N GLY A 173 -0.79 -9.66 11.97
CA GLY A 173 0.40 -9.61 11.10
C GLY A 173 1.56 -10.50 11.57
N LEU A 174 1.48 -11.09 12.77
CA LEU A 174 2.46 -12.05 13.26
C LEU A 174 2.17 -13.48 12.79
N THR A 175 1.01 -13.74 12.18
CA THR A 175 0.62 -15.09 11.74
C THR A 175 1.48 -15.60 10.59
N ASN A 176 1.85 -14.73 9.65
CA ASN A 176 2.82 -14.99 8.58
C ASN A 176 3.30 -13.66 7.97
N ASP A 177 4.33 -13.72 7.13
CA ASP A 177 4.92 -12.52 6.52
C ASP A 177 4.01 -11.80 5.53
N VAL A 178 3.07 -12.52 4.90
CA VAL A 178 2.10 -11.95 3.96
C VAL A 178 1.12 -11.05 4.72
N GLU A 179 0.57 -11.54 5.83
CA GLU A 179 -0.23 -10.71 6.74
C GLU A 179 0.59 -9.61 7.40
N GLY A 180 1.86 -9.87 7.72
CA GLY A 180 2.78 -8.86 8.23
C GLY A 180 2.93 -7.67 7.28
N HIS A 181 3.12 -7.94 6.00
CA HIS A 181 3.17 -6.94 4.94
C HIS A 181 1.88 -6.12 4.87
N ALA A 182 0.73 -6.81 4.86
CA ALA A 182 -0.56 -6.14 4.78
C ALA A 182 -0.88 -5.28 6.01
N GLU A 183 -0.57 -5.76 7.21
CA GLU A 183 -0.79 -5.03 8.46
C GLU A 183 0.12 -3.82 8.62
N VAL A 184 1.40 -3.93 8.26
CA VAL A 184 2.33 -2.79 8.30
C VAL A 184 1.81 -1.66 7.42
N TYR A 185 1.34 -1.96 6.21
CA TYR A 185 0.78 -0.92 5.35
C TYR A 185 -0.55 -0.38 5.91
N ARG A 186 -1.48 -1.26 6.31
CA ARG A 186 -2.78 -0.85 6.86
C ARG A 186 -2.62 0.10 8.04
N TYR A 187 -1.64 -0.12 8.92
CA TYR A 187 -1.51 0.67 10.15
C TYR A 187 -0.48 1.77 10.08
N LEU A 188 0.62 1.55 9.35
CA LEU A 188 1.75 2.47 9.38
C LEU A 188 1.87 3.25 8.07
N GLY A 189 1.51 2.67 6.92
CA GLY A 189 1.57 3.34 5.63
C GLY A 189 2.85 4.18 5.47
N ASN A 190 2.71 5.49 5.31
CA ASN A 190 3.84 6.43 5.19
C ASN A 190 4.79 6.51 6.41
N GLN A 191 4.34 6.13 7.60
CA GLN A 191 5.11 6.18 8.85
C GLN A 191 6.02 4.95 9.05
N MET A 192 5.88 3.91 8.23
CA MET A 192 6.66 2.67 8.36
C MET A 192 8.19 2.89 8.18
N PRO A 193 9.03 1.98 8.70
CA PRO A 193 10.48 2.01 8.47
C PRO A 193 10.83 2.08 6.98
N VAL A 194 11.86 2.86 6.63
CA VAL A 194 12.24 3.09 5.23
C VAL A 194 12.66 1.80 4.52
N GLU A 195 13.23 0.87 5.27
CA GLU A 195 13.64 -0.46 4.84
C GLU A 195 12.47 -1.28 4.33
N LEU A 196 11.26 -1.05 4.83
CA LEU A 196 10.07 -1.78 4.39
C LEU A 196 9.40 -1.13 3.19
N LYS A 197 9.49 0.21 3.03
CA LYS A 197 8.79 0.95 1.96
C LYS A 197 9.09 0.42 0.56
N MET A 198 10.33 0.01 0.30
CA MET A 198 10.74 -0.51 -1.00
C MET A 198 10.01 -1.80 -1.44
N TYR A 199 9.37 -2.52 -0.50
CA TYR A 199 8.56 -3.70 -0.78
C TYR A 199 7.08 -3.39 -1.07
N TYR A 200 6.77 -2.10 -1.26
CA TYR A 200 5.45 -1.63 -1.69
C TYR A 200 5.58 -0.74 -2.95
N PRO A 201 6.19 -1.23 -4.04
CA PRO A 201 6.60 -0.42 -5.21
C PRO A 201 5.45 0.25 -5.97
N LEU A 202 4.21 -0.05 -5.61
CA LEU A 202 2.98 0.46 -6.25
C LEU A 202 2.11 1.26 -5.27
N LEU A 203 2.57 1.42 -4.03
CA LEU A 203 1.89 2.16 -2.97
C LEU A 203 2.71 3.38 -2.49
N PHE A 204 3.94 3.57 -2.99
CA PHE A 204 4.84 4.70 -2.66
C PHE A 204 5.51 5.29 -3.89
#